data_AF-A0A1B6IIU3-F1
#
_entry.id   AF-A0A1B6IIU3-F1
#
_cell.length_a   1.000
_cell.length_b   1.000
_cell.length_c   1.000
_cell.angle_alpha   90.00
_cell.angle_beta   90.00
_cell.angle_gamma   90.00
#
_symmetry.space_group_name_H-M   'P 1'
#
loop_
_entity.id
_entity.type
_entity.pdbx_description
1 polymer ?
#
loop_
_entity_poly.entity_id
_entity_poly.type
_entity_poly.pdbx_seq_one_letter_code
_entity_poly.pdbx_strand_id
1 'polypeptide(L)'
;DKEDNTVYYSSTVNGDSAKRHVYKMDLNNPEKQECFSCLVQQDCAYGTASFSKSCANMLLTCRGPSVPQYHIYHKNGTLLKYLSNNSRLSELLTRVELPTKQDLTVPIGGGFTGRVRMLLPPNIDTSGRTKYPMLFSVYAGPDFNKISDAWAVPGWDDYLVTKRRVVLVYLDVRGSGLRGDKLKFAVYHKLGGPEIEDIINVAQYLQQKFPYIDAVRTAIWGWSYGGFATAMALAKDRLNVFRCGISVAPVTNWIYYDTVYTERYMGLPTNDSNLAGYMASDVSAHVDNFRHKLFYLIHGNADDNVHYQQSMMLSR
;
A
#
# COMPACT_ATOMS: atom_id res chain seq x y z
N ASP A 1 -7.88 3.22 -30.74
CA ASP A 1 -8.75 2.95 -31.89
C ASP A 1 -8.30 3.86 -33.04
N LYS A 2 -7.78 3.27 -34.12
CA LYS A 2 -7.28 4.03 -35.27
C LYS A 2 -8.42 4.62 -36.10
N GLU A 3 -9.58 3.97 -36.11
CA GLU A 3 -10.74 4.40 -36.90
C GLU A 3 -11.30 5.71 -36.34
N ASP A 4 -11.40 5.80 -35.00
CA ASP A 4 -11.98 6.94 -34.30
C ASP A 4 -10.93 7.92 -33.75
N ASN A 5 -9.64 7.74 -34.11
CA ASN A 5 -8.50 8.47 -33.55
C ASN A 5 -8.51 8.60 -32.01
N THR A 6 -8.98 7.56 -31.31
CA THR A 6 -9.25 7.60 -29.86
C THR A 6 -8.24 6.74 -29.10
N VAL A 7 -7.70 7.27 -28.01
CA VAL A 7 -6.86 6.52 -27.06
C VAL A 7 -7.64 6.23 -25.80
N TYR A 8 -7.52 4.98 -25.31
CA TYR A 8 -8.04 4.56 -24.01
C TYR A 8 -6.88 4.34 -23.06
N TYR A 9 -7.00 4.83 -21.84
CA TYR A 9 -5.97 4.71 -20.83
C TYR A 9 -6.59 4.62 -19.45
N SER A 10 -5.82 4.10 -18.49
CA SER A 10 -6.22 4.15 -17.09
C SER A 10 -5.51 5.28 -16.38
N SER A 11 -6.22 6.03 -15.55
CA SER A 11 -5.64 7.07 -14.71
C SER A 11 -6.18 6.97 -13.29
N THR A 12 -5.39 7.43 -12.33
CA THR A 12 -5.89 7.78 -11.00
C THR A 12 -6.76 9.02 -11.08
N VAL A 13 -7.63 9.19 -10.08
CA VAL A 13 -8.41 10.42 -9.93
C VAL A 13 -7.51 11.51 -9.37
N ASN A 14 -7.67 12.74 -9.84
CA ASN A 14 -6.89 13.86 -9.32
C ASN A 14 -7.05 13.97 -7.80
N GLY A 15 -5.93 13.94 -7.08
CA GLY A 15 -5.90 13.96 -5.61
C GLY A 15 -6.25 12.63 -4.92
N ASP A 16 -6.62 11.58 -5.65
CA ASP A 16 -7.05 10.30 -5.07
C ASP A 16 -6.38 9.10 -5.76
N SER A 17 -5.18 8.75 -5.29
CA SER A 17 -4.37 7.62 -5.80
C SER A 17 -4.98 6.23 -5.52
N ALA A 18 -5.96 6.14 -4.62
CA ALA A 18 -6.61 4.86 -4.30
C ALA A 18 -7.58 4.41 -5.40
N LYS A 19 -8.09 5.38 -6.19
CA LYS A 19 -9.06 5.16 -7.27
C LYS A 19 -8.36 5.07 -8.61
N ARG A 20 -8.94 4.28 -9.51
CA ARG A 20 -8.47 4.11 -10.88
C ARG A 20 -9.65 3.97 -11.80
N HIS A 21 -9.66 4.73 -12.89
CA HIS A 21 -10.72 4.67 -13.89
C HIS A 21 -10.14 4.49 -15.27
N VAL A 22 -11.00 4.05 -16.19
CA VAL A 22 -10.70 3.97 -17.62
C VAL A 22 -11.24 5.23 -18.29
N TYR A 23 -10.35 5.95 -18.93
CA TYR A 23 -10.62 7.17 -19.69
C TYR A 23 -10.50 6.88 -21.18
N LYS A 24 -11.18 7.70 -21.97
CA LYS A 24 -10.95 7.82 -23.41
C LYS A 24 -10.69 9.27 -23.77
N MET A 25 -9.84 9.48 -24.76
CA MET A 25 -9.43 10.78 -25.26
C MET A 25 -9.36 10.73 -26.78
N ASP A 26 -10.02 11.68 -27.43
CA ASP A 26 -9.88 11.93 -28.87
C ASP A 26 -8.54 12.63 -29.11
N LEU A 27 -7.67 12.06 -29.95
CA LEU A 27 -6.38 12.64 -30.27
C LEU A 27 -6.50 13.92 -31.12
N ASN A 28 -7.63 14.15 -31.78
CA ASN A 28 -7.91 15.42 -32.46
C ASN A 28 -8.35 16.52 -31.49
N ASN A 29 -8.85 16.17 -30.30
CA ASN A 29 -9.22 17.11 -29.25
C ASN A 29 -8.79 16.61 -27.86
N PRO A 30 -7.48 16.68 -27.55
CA PRO A 30 -6.92 16.09 -26.33
C PRO A 30 -7.42 16.72 -25.02
N GLU A 31 -8.01 17.92 -25.08
CA GLU A 31 -8.59 18.58 -23.91
C GLU A 31 -9.90 17.91 -23.45
N LYS A 32 -10.57 17.19 -24.36
CA LYS A 32 -11.84 16.49 -24.07
C LYS A 32 -11.59 15.06 -23.60
N GLN A 33 -11.17 14.93 -22.35
CA GLN A 33 -11.01 13.62 -21.68
C GLN A 33 -12.34 13.19 -21.05
N GLU A 34 -12.77 11.97 -21.31
CA GLU A 34 -14.02 11.42 -20.78
C GLU A 34 -13.75 10.17 -19.93
N CYS A 35 -14.25 10.15 -18.69
CA CYS A 35 -14.15 8.97 -17.83
C CYS A 35 -15.17 7.91 -18.25
N PHE A 36 -14.78 7.00 -19.15
CA PHE A 36 -15.65 5.94 -19.64
C PHE A 36 -16.23 5.09 -18.48
N SER A 37 -15.37 4.63 -17.56
CA SER A 37 -15.84 3.74 -16.48
C SER A 37 -16.79 4.44 -15.51
N CYS A 38 -16.65 5.76 -15.31
CA CYS A 38 -17.55 6.53 -14.45
C CYS A 38 -18.97 6.62 -15.03
N LEU A 39 -19.08 6.69 -16.36
CA LEU A 39 -20.35 6.84 -17.06
C LEU A 39 -21.15 5.53 -17.08
N VAL A 40 -20.46 4.42 -17.33
CA VAL A 40 -21.13 3.13 -17.52
C VAL A 40 -21.31 2.35 -16.22
N GLN A 41 -20.59 2.71 -15.16
CA GLN A 41 -20.66 2.04 -13.86
C GLN A 41 -20.31 2.99 -12.70
N GLN A 42 -21.31 3.73 -12.21
CA GLN A 42 -21.14 4.80 -11.21
C GLN A 42 -20.54 4.31 -9.88
N ASP A 43 -20.86 3.08 -9.46
CA ASP A 43 -20.35 2.52 -8.20
C ASP A 43 -18.93 1.94 -8.30
N CYS A 44 -18.25 2.11 -9.44
CA CYS A 44 -16.92 1.56 -9.67
C CYS A 44 -15.81 2.57 -9.43
N ALA A 45 -15.11 2.47 -8.30
CA ALA A 45 -13.96 3.33 -7.97
C ALA A 45 -12.61 2.79 -8.47
N TYR A 46 -12.54 1.51 -8.84
CA TYR A 46 -11.32 0.88 -9.36
C TYR A 46 -11.63 0.01 -10.58
N GLY A 47 -11.49 0.58 -11.77
CA GLY A 47 -11.77 -0.08 -13.05
C GLY A 47 -10.52 -0.36 -13.88
N THR A 48 -10.55 -1.47 -14.61
CA THR A 48 -9.59 -1.79 -15.68
C THR A 48 -10.34 -2.23 -16.93
N ALA A 49 -9.72 -2.06 -18.10
CA ALA A 49 -10.32 -2.43 -19.38
C ALA A 49 -9.41 -3.35 -20.20
N SER A 50 -10.03 -4.21 -21.00
CA SER A 50 -9.37 -4.97 -22.07
C SER A 50 -10.23 -4.89 -23.32
N PHE A 51 -9.62 -4.76 -24.49
CA PHE A 51 -10.31 -4.48 -25.75
C PHE A 51 -10.29 -5.68 -26.68
N SER A 52 -11.34 -5.82 -27.51
CA SER A 52 -11.29 -6.71 -28.66
C SER A 52 -10.21 -6.26 -29.64
N LYS A 53 -9.76 -7.16 -30.53
CA LYS A 53 -8.76 -6.82 -31.57
C LYS A 53 -9.16 -5.60 -32.41
N SER A 54 -10.46 -5.44 -32.69
CA SER A 54 -11.02 -4.32 -33.43
C SER A 54 -11.31 -3.07 -32.59
N CYS A 55 -11.09 -3.09 -31.27
CA CYS A 55 -11.51 -2.04 -30.33
C CYS A 55 -13.02 -1.75 -30.28
N ALA A 56 -13.86 -2.45 -31.05
CA ALA A 56 -15.31 -2.25 -31.04
C ALA A 56 -15.96 -2.60 -29.69
N ASN A 57 -15.42 -3.62 -29.01
CA ASN A 57 -15.93 -4.10 -27.73
C ASN A 57 -14.84 -4.01 -26.66
N MET A 58 -15.26 -3.73 -25.44
CA MET A 58 -14.40 -3.62 -24.27
C MET A 58 -14.97 -4.43 -23.11
N LEU A 59 -14.14 -5.29 -22.55
CA LEU A 59 -14.35 -5.86 -21.23
C LEU A 59 -13.95 -4.82 -20.18
N LEU A 60 -14.95 -4.23 -19.51
CA LEU A 60 -14.72 -3.44 -18.31
C LEU A 60 -14.78 -4.37 -17.10
N THR A 61 -13.68 -4.42 -16.36
CA THR A 61 -13.61 -5.08 -15.07
C THR A 61 -13.66 -4.03 -13.98
N CYS A 62 -14.79 -3.94 -13.29
CA CYS A 62 -14.84 -3.21 -12.05
C CYS A 62 -14.25 -4.07 -10.94
N ARG A 63 -13.16 -3.62 -10.34
CA ARG A 63 -12.47 -4.34 -9.27
C ARG A 63 -12.80 -3.83 -7.88
N GLY A 64 -13.57 -2.75 -7.72
CA GLY A 64 -13.89 -2.20 -6.40
C GLY A 64 -14.65 -0.87 -6.43
N PRO A 65 -15.18 -0.44 -5.28
CA PRO A 65 -14.90 -0.97 -3.94
C PRO A 65 -15.77 -2.17 -3.55
N SER A 66 -16.89 -2.38 -4.24
CA SER A 66 -17.74 -3.57 -4.10
C SER A 66 -17.09 -4.80 -4.73
N VAL A 67 -17.70 -5.98 -4.56
CA VAL A 67 -17.20 -7.21 -5.18
C VAL A 67 -16.98 -7.01 -6.69
N PRO A 68 -15.93 -7.61 -7.28
CA PRO A 68 -15.62 -7.37 -8.68
C PRO A 68 -16.78 -7.74 -9.62
N GLN A 69 -16.97 -6.94 -10.66
CA GLN A 69 -17.97 -7.16 -11.70
C GLN A 69 -17.33 -7.05 -13.08
N TYR A 70 -17.84 -7.85 -14.02
CA TYR A 70 -17.26 -8.02 -15.35
C TYR A 70 -18.35 -7.80 -16.40
N HIS A 71 -18.20 -6.73 -17.17
CA HIS A 71 -19.18 -6.29 -18.15
C HIS A 71 -18.52 -6.10 -19.52
N ILE A 72 -19.18 -6.53 -20.58
CA ILE A 72 -18.78 -6.21 -21.94
C ILE A 72 -19.61 -5.03 -22.41
N TYR A 73 -18.95 -3.96 -22.80
CA TYR A 73 -19.53 -2.79 -23.44
C TYR A 73 -19.08 -2.69 -24.90
N HIS A 74 -19.93 -2.10 -25.74
CA HIS A 74 -19.49 -1.56 -27.01
C HIS A 74 -18.78 -0.21 -26.78
N LYS A 75 -17.91 0.22 -27.72
CA LYS A 75 -17.12 1.47 -27.59
C LYS A 75 -17.96 2.74 -27.42
N ASN A 76 -19.23 2.71 -27.87
CA ASN A 76 -20.20 3.79 -27.66
C ASN A 76 -20.81 3.84 -26.24
N GLY A 77 -20.45 2.91 -25.35
CA GLY A 77 -20.99 2.82 -23.99
C GLY A 77 -22.19 1.90 -23.82
N THR A 78 -22.74 1.31 -24.89
CA THR A 78 -23.84 0.35 -24.80
C THR A 78 -23.38 -0.92 -24.10
N LEU A 79 -24.09 -1.32 -23.04
CA LEU A 79 -23.85 -2.60 -22.38
C LEU A 79 -24.30 -3.75 -23.30
N LEU A 80 -23.39 -4.67 -23.60
CA LEU A 80 -23.65 -5.84 -24.43
C LEU A 80 -23.92 -7.09 -23.60
N LYS A 81 -23.17 -7.30 -22.51
CA LYS A 81 -23.27 -8.52 -21.71
C LYS A 81 -22.75 -8.36 -20.28
N TYR A 82 -23.48 -8.92 -19.33
CA TYR A 82 -22.97 -9.23 -17.99
C TYR A 82 -22.23 -10.58 -18.03
N LEU A 83 -20.92 -10.58 -17.77
CA LEU A 83 -20.16 -11.83 -17.70
C LEU A 83 -20.23 -12.46 -16.30
N SER A 84 -20.04 -11.65 -15.27
CA SER A 84 -20.17 -12.07 -13.88
C SER A 84 -20.38 -10.85 -12.98
N ASN A 85 -21.31 -10.96 -12.04
CA ASN A 85 -21.58 -9.95 -11.01
C ASN A 85 -21.19 -10.41 -9.60
N ASN A 86 -20.67 -11.63 -9.47
CA ASN A 86 -20.32 -12.26 -8.18
C ASN A 86 -21.42 -12.19 -7.11
N SER A 87 -22.70 -12.32 -7.50
CA SER A 87 -23.85 -12.19 -6.60
C SER A 87 -23.79 -13.10 -5.36
N ARG A 88 -23.35 -14.35 -5.52
CA ARG A 88 -23.17 -15.28 -4.39
C ARG A 88 -22.18 -14.75 -3.35
N LEU A 89 -21.08 -14.14 -3.80
CA LEU A 89 -20.10 -13.56 -2.90
C LEU A 89 -20.65 -12.31 -2.21
N SER A 90 -21.37 -11.44 -2.95
CA SER A 90 -22.08 -10.30 -2.35
C SER A 90 -23.01 -10.75 -1.24
N GLU A 91 -23.80 -11.80 -1.47
CA GLU A 91 -24.73 -12.33 -0.48
C GLU A 91 -23.99 -12.86 0.76
N LEU A 92 -22.90 -13.61 0.59
CA LEU A 92 -22.08 -14.09 1.71
C LEU A 92 -21.51 -12.93 2.53
N LEU A 93 -21.08 -11.86 1.87
CA LEU A 93 -20.52 -10.69 2.54
C LEU A 93 -21.56 -9.92 3.38
N THR A 94 -22.86 -10.02 3.07
CA THR A 94 -23.92 -9.45 3.92
C THR A 94 -24.01 -10.11 5.31
N ARG A 95 -23.47 -11.33 5.44
CA ARG A 95 -23.56 -12.14 6.66
C ARG A 95 -22.32 -12.03 7.55
N VAL A 96 -21.34 -11.22 7.15
CA VAL A 96 -20.10 -11.01 7.91
C VAL A 96 -19.92 -9.54 8.22
N GLU A 97 -19.39 -9.26 9.40
CA GLU A 97 -18.96 -7.92 9.76
C GLU A 97 -17.63 -7.61 9.08
N LEU A 98 -17.55 -6.44 8.44
CA LEU A 98 -16.33 -5.93 7.80
C LEU A 98 -15.87 -4.64 8.48
N PRO A 99 -14.57 -4.32 8.46
CA PRO A 99 -14.06 -3.08 9.02
C PRO A 99 -14.70 -1.82 8.42
N THR A 100 -14.85 -0.78 9.23
CA THR A 100 -15.12 0.56 8.74
C THR A 100 -13.81 1.23 8.31
N LYS A 101 -13.77 1.82 7.12
CA LYS A 101 -12.59 2.52 6.59
C LYS A 101 -12.65 4.00 6.98
N GLN A 102 -11.54 4.54 7.50
CA GLN A 102 -11.36 5.97 7.72
C GLN A 102 -10.07 6.42 7.03
N ASP A 103 -10.21 7.29 6.03
CA ASP A 103 -9.09 7.87 5.30
C ASP A 103 -8.72 9.24 5.90
N LEU A 104 -7.42 9.52 5.96
CA LEU A 104 -6.90 10.82 6.35
C LEU A 104 -5.59 11.15 5.63
N THR A 105 -5.30 12.44 5.57
CA THR A 105 -4.03 12.97 5.06
C THR A 105 -3.23 13.50 6.23
N VAL A 106 -1.97 13.09 6.35
CA VAL A 106 -1.07 13.47 7.45
C VAL A 106 0.12 14.24 6.87
N PRO A 107 0.48 15.41 7.40
CA PRO A 107 1.72 16.09 7.02
C PRO A 107 2.94 15.20 7.35
N ILE A 108 3.87 15.08 6.41
CA ILE A 108 5.11 14.30 6.56
C ILE A 108 6.33 15.15 6.17
N GLY A 109 7.53 14.62 6.35
CA GLY A 109 8.77 15.36 6.12
C GLY A 109 8.91 15.88 4.70
N GLY A 110 9.60 17.02 4.53
CA GLY A 110 9.92 17.59 3.21
C GLY A 110 8.75 18.28 2.49
N GLY A 111 7.71 18.71 3.23
CA GLY A 111 6.54 19.39 2.66
C GLY A 111 5.57 18.47 1.93
N PHE A 112 5.73 17.16 2.08
CA PHE A 112 4.82 16.17 1.52
C PHE A 112 3.67 15.86 2.47
N THR A 113 2.68 15.11 1.97
CA THR A 113 1.61 14.55 2.78
C THR A 113 1.52 13.04 2.58
N GLY A 114 1.41 12.29 3.67
CA GLY A 114 1.13 10.86 3.68
C GLY A 114 -0.38 10.62 3.59
N ARG A 115 -0.78 9.61 2.80
CA ARG A 115 -2.14 9.09 2.83
C ARG A 115 -2.20 7.97 3.85
N VAL A 116 -3.21 7.96 4.70
CA VAL A 116 -3.41 6.94 5.73
C VAL A 116 -4.83 6.43 5.63
N ARG A 117 -5.00 5.11 5.72
CA ARG A 117 -6.29 4.43 5.82
C ARG A 117 -6.30 3.59 7.08
N MET A 118 -7.21 3.91 7.99
CA MET A 118 -7.46 3.15 9.20
C MET A 118 -8.62 2.18 8.95
N LEU A 119 -8.44 0.92 9.30
CA LEU A 119 -9.53 -0.05 9.39
C LEU A 119 -9.93 -0.13 10.86
N LEU A 120 -11.19 0.23 11.12
CA LEU A 120 -11.74 0.33 12.47
C LEU A 120 -12.69 -0.85 12.74
N PRO A 121 -12.68 -1.39 13.96
CA PRO A 121 -13.72 -2.30 14.41
C PRO A 121 -15.10 -1.67 14.21
N PRO A 122 -16.11 -2.40 13.71
CA PRO A 122 -17.48 -1.89 13.64
C PRO A 122 -17.95 -1.39 15.01
N ASN A 123 -18.64 -0.26 15.04
CA ASN A 123 -19.16 0.35 16.28
C ASN A 123 -18.08 0.61 17.33
N ILE A 124 -16.89 1.01 16.90
CA ILE A 124 -15.79 1.40 17.79
C ILE A 124 -16.20 2.59 18.69
N ASP A 125 -15.84 2.52 19.97
CA ASP A 125 -15.95 3.64 20.89
C ASP A 125 -14.82 4.65 20.65
N THR A 126 -15.14 5.77 20.00
CA THR A 126 -14.17 6.82 19.70
C THR A 126 -14.01 7.84 20.82
N SER A 127 -14.74 7.71 21.94
CA SER A 127 -14.70 8.70 23.03
C SER A 127 -13.40 8.66 23.85
N GLY A 128 -12.59 7.62 23.68
CA GLY A 128 -11.37 7.39 24.46
C GLY A 128 -11.58 6.67 25.79
N ARG A 129 -12.82 6.30 26.15
CA ARG A 129 -13.11 5.44 27.32
C ARG A 129 -12.53 4.04 27.11
N THR A 130 -12.68 3.52 25.89
CA THR A 130 -12.04 2.27 25.47
C THR A 130 -10.75 2.58 24.67
N LYS A 131 -9.66 1.90 25.02
CA LYS A 131 -8.37 1.99 24.31
C LYS A 131 -8.14 0.75 23.47
N TYR A 132 -7.84 0.94 22.18
CA TYR A 132 -7.66 -0.13 21.21
C TYR A 132 -6.18 -0.26 20.80
N PRO A 133 -5.66 -1.50 20.69
CA PRO A 133 -4.33 -1.71 20.13
C PRO A 133 -4.32 -1.28 18.67
N MET A 134 -3.16 -0.80 18.20
CA MET A 134 -2.95 -0.33 16.83
C MET A 134 -1.90 -1.19 16.13
N LEU A 135 -2.16 -1.60 14.89
CA LEU A 135 -1.23 -2.39 14.09
C LEU A 135 -1.02 -1.76 12.72
N PHE A 136 0.22 -1.44 12.41
CA PHE A 136 0.65 -0.98 11.10
C PHE A 136 0.90 -2.17 10.19
N SER A 137 0.16 -2.27 9.07
CA SER A 137 0.34 -3.28 8.01
C SER A 137 1.06 -2.62 6.84
N VAL A 138 2.39 -2.73 6.80
CA VAL A 138 3.23 -1.96 5.88
C VAL A 138 3.82 -2.83 4.77
N TYR A 139 4.03 -2.19 3.62
CA TYR A 139 4.97 -2.69 2.61
C TYR A 139 6.04 -1.64 2.32
N ALA A 140 5.65 -0.39 2.03
CA ALA A 140 6.55 0.78 1.91
C ALA A 140 7.67 0.68 0.85
N GLY A 141 7.66 -0.36 0.00
CA GLY A 141 8.59 -0.44 -1.13
C GLY A 141 8.40 0.72 -2.13
N PRO A 142 9.47 1.16 -2.82
CA PRO A 142 9.39 2.18 -3.86
C PRO A 142 8.34 1.85 -4.93
N ASP A 143 7.58 2.85 -5.34
CA ASP A 143 6.49 2.78 -6.32
C ASP A 143 5.28 1.90 -5.90
N PHE A 144 5.28 1.34 -4.68
CA PHE A 144 4.14 0.60 -4.15
C PHE A 144 3.07 1.53 -3.56
N ASN A 145 1.81 1.09 -3.62
CA ASN A 145 0.67 1.75 -2.97
C ASN A 145 -0.12 0.69 -2.17
N LYS A 146 -0.17 0.84 -0.85
CA LYS A 146 -0.95 -0.02 0.05
C LYS A 146 -2.42 0.36 0.03
N ILE A 147 -2.74 1.65 -0.12
CA ILE A 147 -4.11 2.14 -0.09
C ILE A 147 -4.71 2.06 -1.50
N SER A 148 -5.73 1.22 -1.65
CA SER A 148 -6.48 1.08 -2.89
C SER A 148 -7.97 0.88 -2.60
N ASP A 149 -8.82 1.40 -3.50
CA ASP A 149 -10.26 1.13 -3.53
C ASP A 149 -10.61 -0.10 -4.37
N ALA A 150 -9.62 -0.87 -4.83
CA ALA A 150 -9.84 -2.22 -5.30
C ALA A 150 -10.35 -3.10 -4.15
N TRP A 151 -11.33 -3.94 -4.45
CA TRP A 151 -11.82 -4.98 -3.57
C TRP A 151 -10.75 -6.05 -3.38
N ALA A 152 -10.60 -6.49 -2.13
CA ALA A 152 -9.78 -7.62 -1.76
C ALA A 152 -10.64 -8.60 -0.95
N VAL A 153 -10.31 -9.89 -1.05
CA VAL A 153 -10.94 -10.92 -0.24
C VAL A 153 -10.65 -10.59 1.24
N PRO A 154 -11.67 -10.51 2.11
CA PRO A 154 -11.45 -10.29 3.53
C PRO A 154 -10.50 -11.35 4.11
N GLY A 155 -9.47 -10.90 4.81
CA GLY A 155 -8.35 -11.73 5.23
C GLY A 155 -7.95 -11.55 6.69
N TRP A 156 -6.67 -11.78 6.97
CA TRP A 156 -6.11 -11.68 8.32
C TRP A 156 -6.28 -10.28 8.92
N ASP A 157 -6.03 -9.24 8.12
CA ASP A 157 -6.19 -7.84 8.49
C ASP A 157 -7.63 -7.54 8.93
N ASP A 158 -8.64 -7.99 8.17
CA ASP A 158 -10.07 -7.83 8.53
C ASP A 158 -10.46 -8.62 9.79
N TYR A 159 -9.91 -9.82 9.97
CA TYR A 159 -10.13 -10.63 11.17
C TYR A 159 -9.59 -9.96 12.43
N LEU A 160 -8.38 -9.40 12.37
CA LEU A 160 -7.81 -8.67 13.51
C LEU A 160 -8.67 -7.49 13.92
N VAL A 161 -9.19 -6.75 12.93
CA VAL A 161 -10.03 -5.59 13.18
C VAL A 161 -11.38 -6.00 13.76
N THR A 162 -12.07 -6.94 13.14
CA THR A 162 -13.45 -7.30 13.50
C THR A 162 -13.53 -8.20 14.75
N LYS A 163 -12.64 -9.19 14.88
CA LYS A 163 -12.68 -10.17 15.98
C LYS A 163 -11.71 -9.89 17.11
N ARG A 164 -10.57 -9.24 16.83
CA ARG A 164 -9.57 -8.90 17.86
C ARG A 164 -9.62 -7.42 18.27
N ARG A 165 -10.50 -6.63 17.64
CA ARG A 165 -10.70 -5.20 17.92
C ARG A 165 -9.40 -4.39 17.85
N VAL A 166 -8.57 -4.70 16.86
CA VAL A 166 -7.33 -3.97 16.56
C VAL A 166 -7.64 -2.86 15.56
N VAL A 167 -7.12 -1.66 15.78
CA VAL A 167 -7.13 -0.62 14.75
C VAL A 167 -5.97 -0.90 13.79
N LEU A 168 -6.28 -1.24 12.55
CA LEU A 168 -5.25 -1.49 11.55
C LEU A 168 -4.96 -0.23 10.74
N VAL A 169 -3.70 0.00 10.38
CA VAL A 169 -3.25 1.18 9.63
C VAL A 169 -2.53 0.77 8.36
N TYR A 170 -3.03 1.28 7.23
CA TYR A 170 -2.32 1.34 5.96
C TYR A 170 -1.84 2.76 5.70
N LEU A 171 -0.71 2.91 5.02
CA LEU A 171 -0.16 4.21 4.67
C LEU A 171 0.60 4.18 3.34
N ASP A 172 0.54 5.31 2.64
CA ASP A 172 1.33 5.62 1.45
C ASP A 172 2.03 6.97 1.65
N VAL A 173 3.36 6.94 1.74
CA VAL A 173 4.22 8.06 2.15
C VAL A 173 5.31 8.32 1.10
N ARG A 174 6.41 9.00 1.44
CA ARG A 174 7.53 9.17 0.50
C ARG A 174 7.99 7.80 -0.02
N GLY A 175 8.25 7.71 -1.33
CA GLY A 175 8.54 6.46 -2.02
C GLY A 175 7.34 5.80 -2.69
N SER A 176 6.12 6.04 -2.20
CA SER A 176 4.90 5.49 -2.81
C SER A 176 4.66 6.06 -4.22
N GLY A 177 4.05 5.24 -5.07
CA GLY A 177 3.74 5.61 -6.46
C GLY A 177 2.53 6.53 -6.62
N LEU A 178 2.07 6.70 -7.86
CA LEU A 178 0.78 7.29 -8.24
C LEU A 178 0.47 8.72 -7.74
N ARG A 179 1.44 9.42 -7.14
CA ARG A 179 1.30 10.78 -6.58
C ARG A 179 2.42 11.73 -7.02
N GLY A 180 2.97 11.47 -8.21
CA GLY A 180 3.99 12.28 -8.85
C GLY A 180 5.43 11.92 -8.44
N ASP A 181 6.36 12.31 -9.30
CA ASP A 181 7.76 11.88 -9.20
C ASP A 181 8.49 12.42 -7.97
N LYS A 182 8.13 13.63 -7.51
CA LYS A 182 8.74 14.21 -6.31
C LYS A 182 8.53 13.34 -5.07
N LEU A 183 7.33 12.77 -4.90
CA LEU A 183 7.04 11.86 -3.79
C LEU A 183 7.70 10.49 -4.02
N LYS A 184 7.57 9.95 -5.24
CA LYS A 184 8.08 8.63 -5.63
C LYS A 184 9.60 8.53 -5.49
N PHE A 185 10.34 9.54 -5.95
CA PHE A 185 11.80 9.56 -5.93
C PHE A 185 12.39 10.11 -4.62
N ALA A 186 11.54 10.49 -3.66
CA ALA A 186 12.00 10.98 -2.37
C ALA A 186 12.79 9.93 -1.56
N VAL A 187 12.84 8.66 -1.97
CA VAL A 187 13.63 7.57 -1.36
C VAL A 187 14.86 7.16 -2.18
N TYR A 188 15.10 7.80 -3.33
CA TYR A 188 16.23 7.47 -4.21
C TYR A 188 17.57 7.64 -3.48
N HIS A 189 18.43 6.62 -3.57
CA HIS A 189 19.70 6.46 -2.85
C HIS A 189 19.59 6.34 -1.31
N LYS A 190 18.39 6.27 -0.74
CA LYS A 190 18.16 6.34 0.72
C LYS A 190 17.00 5.46 1.19
N LEU A 191 16.87 4.26 0.62
CA LEU A 191 15.95 3.25 1.14
C LEU A 191 16.20 3.01 2.63
N GLY A 192 15.15 2.79 3.40
CA GLY A 192 15.19 2.70 4.86
C GLY A 192 15.29 4.04 5.58
N GLY A 193 15.15 5.16 4.88
CA GLY A 193 15.24 6.51 5.45
C GLY A 193 13.89 7.23 5.46
N PRO A 194 13.59 8.07 4.45
CA PRO A 194 12.40 8.93 4.41
C PRO A 194 11.08 8.22 4.73
N GLU A 195 10.84 7.06 4.13
CA GLU A 195 9.64 6.26 4.31
C GLU A 195 9.53 5.69 5.73
N ILE A 196 10.66 5.38 6.37
CA ILE A 196 10.70 4.87 7.75
C ILE A 196 10.44 5.99 8.74
N GLU A 197 11.03 7.16 8.53
CA GLU A 197 10.72 8.38 9.29
C GLU A 197 9.22 8.70 9.20
N ASP A 198 8.64 8.62 8.00
CA ASP A 198 7.23 8.90 7.78
C ASP A 198 6.33 7.89 8.50
N ILE A 199 6.66 6.59 8.47
CA ILE A 199 5.92 5.56 9.22
C ILE A 199 5.90 5.87 10.72
N ILE A 200 7.06 6.19 11.31
CA ILE A 200 7.19 6.49 12.74
C ILE A 200 6.41 7.77 13.10
N ASN A 201 6.55 8.83 12.29
CA ASN A 201 5.87 10.10 12.50
C ASN A 201 4.35 9.96 12.37
N VAL A 202 3.86 9.18 11.40
CA VAL A 202 2.44 8.87 11.25
C VAL A 202 1.93 8.10 12.47
N ALA A 203 2.67 7.11 12.98
CA ALA A 203 2.29 6.38 14.19
C ALA A 203 2.17 7.31 15.40
N GLN A 204 3.14 8.19 15.63
CA GLN A 204 3.06 9.20 16.68
C GLN A 204 1.85 10.12 16.50
N TYR A 205 1.63 10.62 15.29
CA TYR A 205 0.51 11.50 14.98
C TYR A 205 -0.84 10.84 15.30
N LEU A 206 -1.02 9.57 14.92
CA LEU A 206 -2.24 8.82 15.20
C LEU A 206 -2.45 8.59 16.71
N GLN A 207 -1.38 8.24 17.45
CA GLN A 207 -1.44 8.08 18.90
C GLN A 207 -1.86 9.37 19.63
N GLN A 208 -1.43 10.53 19.12
CA GLN A 208 -1.78 11.83 19.71
C GLN A 208 -3.17 12.31 19.29
N LYS A 209 -3.54 12.10 18.03
CA LYS A 209 -4.80 12.60 17.46
C LYS A 209 -6.02 11.85 17.96
N PHE A 210 -5.91 10.53 18.10
CA PHE A 210 -7.07 9.68 18.35
C PHE A 210 -7.07 9.17 19.80
N PRO A 211 -7.95 9.68 20.67
CA PRO A 211 -7.93 9.36 22.09
C PRO A 211 -8.31 7.91 22.39
N TYR A 212 -8.85 7.16 21.43
CA TYR A 212 -9.16 5.74 21.57
C TYR A 212 -7.98 4.82 21.17
N ILE A 213 -6.87 5.36 20.68
CA ILE A 213 -5.67 4.57 20.38
C ILE A 213 -4.87 4.32 21.66
N ASP A 214 -4.42 3.09 21.83
CA ASP A 214 -3.51 2.69 22.88
C ASP A 214 -2.05 2.81 22.42
N ALA A 215 -1.36 3.85 22.89
CA ALA A 215 0.04 4.09 22.56
C ALA A 215 0.99 2.96 23.05
N VAL A 216 0.68 2.27 24.15
CA VAL A 216 1.54 1.20 24.67
C VAL A 216 1.30 -0.15 23.98
N ARG A 217 0.21 -0.28 23.22
CA ARG A 217 -0.13 -1.45 22.39
C ARG A 217 -0.15 -1.11 20.90
N THR A 218 0.91 -0.47 20.43
CA THR A 218 1.13 -0.19 19.01
C THR A 218 2.22 -1.10 18.44
N ALA A 219 1.91 -1.75 17.31
CA ALA A 219 2.76 -2.72 16.64
C ALA A 219 2.89 -2.43 15.14
N ILE A 220 3.89 -3.03 14.49
CA ILE A 220 4.12 -2.94 13.05
C ILE A 220 4.44 -4.31 12.46
N TRP A 221 3.95 -4.60 11.26
CA TRP A 221 4.30 -5.82 10.55
C TRP A 221 4.39 -5.61 9.05
N GLY A 222 5.17 -6.46 8.38
CA GLY A 222 5.25 -6.49 6.94
C GLY A 222 6.03 -7.69 6.39
N TRP A 223 5.90 -7.89 5.08
CA TRP A 223 6.54 -8.98 4.32
C TRP A 223 7.49 -8.42 3.27
N SER A 224 8.65 -9.05 3.06
CA SER A 224 9.63 -8.66 2.02
C SER A 224 10.16 -7.26 2.30
N TYR A 225 9.96 -6.29 1.41
CA TYR A 225 10.24 -4.89 1.72
C TYR A 225 9.49 -4.41 2.97
N GLY A 226 8.25 -4.86 3.18
CA GLY A 226 7.51 -4.57 4.40
C GLY A 226 8.20 -5.13 5.65
N GLY A 227 8.88 -6.27 5.51
CA GLY A 227 9.70 -6.86 6.58
C GLY A 227 10.95 -6.02 6.85
N PHE A 228 11.61 -5.52 5.80
CA PHE A 228 12.69 -4.53 5.90
C PHE A 228 12.20 -3.26 6.61
N ALA A 229 11.09 -2.69 6.17
CA ALA A 229 10.52 -1.48 6.72
C ALA A 229 10.10 -1.65 8.19
N THR A 230 9.55 -2.81 8.54
CA THR A 230 9.22 -3.18 9.92
C THR A 230 10.48 -3.19 10.79
N ALA A 231 11.51 -3.93 10.38
CA ALA A 231 12.74 -4.05 11.13
C ALA A 231 13.45 -2.68 11.26
N MET A 232 13.56 -1.93 10.16
CA MET A 232 14.18 -0.61 10.14
C MET A 232 13.37 0.41 10.95
N ALA A 233 12.03 0.34 10.96
CA ALA A 233 11.21 1.18 11.82
C ALA A 233 11.46 0.90 13.29
N LEU A 234 11.52 -0.37 13.72
CA LEU A 234 11.89 -0.69 15.10
C LEU A 234 13.29 -0.17 15.43
N ALA A 235 14.24 -0.31 14.50
CA ALA A 235 15.63 0.12 14.64
C ALA A 235 15.80 1.65 14.68
N LYS A 236 14.94 2.42 14.03
CA LYS A 236 15.03 3.90 13.96
C LYS A 236 14.04 4.63 14.85
N ASP A 237 13.07 3.94 15.42
CA ASP A 237 12.07 4.52 16.29
C ASP A 237 12.65 4.88 17.66
N ARG A 238 13.14 6.13 17.75
CA ARG A 238 13.57 6.82 18.97
C ARG A 238 12.41 7.44 19.75
N LEU A 239 11.23 7.52 19.13
CA LEU A 239 10.02 8.06 19.73
C LEU A 239 9.29 7.00 20.57
N ASN A 240 9.74 5.73 20.51
CA ASN A 240 9.18 4.57 21.18
C ASN A 240 7.69 4.38 20.86
N VAL A 241 7.30 4.63 19.61
CA VAL A 241 5.91 4.49 19.16
C VAL A 241 5.53 3.03 18.93
N PHE A 242 6.49 2.15 18.62
CA PHE A 242 6.25 0.73 18.40
C PHE A 242 6.78 -0.12 19.55
N ARG A 243 5.93 -0.99 20.10
CA ARG A 243 6.30 -1.93 21.18
C ARG A 243 6.74 -3.29 20.65
N CYS A 244 6.21 -3.71 19.51
CA CYS A 244 6.61 -4.95 18.85
C CYS A 244 6.50 -4.85 17.33
N GLY A 245 7.17 -5.76 16.64
CA GLY A 245 6.93 -5.94 15.22
C GLY A 245 7.25 -7.33 14.67
N ILE A 246 6.66 -7.63 13.53
CA ILE A 246 6.75 -8.93 12.84
C ILE A 246 7.29 -8.71 11.43
N SER A 247 8.49 -9.24 11.16
CA SER A 247 9.10 -9.21 9.83
C SER A 247 9.06 -10.59 9.20
N VAL A 248 8.37 -10.69 8.06
CA VAL A 248 8.28 -11.92 7.27
C VAL A 248 9.17 -11.80 6.02
N ALA A 249 10.09 -12.75 5.83
CA ALA A 249 11.08 -12.77 4.76
C ALA A 249 11.70 -11.38 4.48
N PRO A 250 12.26 -10.68 5.48
CA PRO A 250 12.74 -9.32 5.29
C PRO A 250 14.02 -9.30 4.46
N VAL A 251 14.14 -8.32 3.56
CA VAL A 251 15.46 -7.82 3.19
C VAL A 251 16.05 -7.14 4.43
N THR A 252 17.32 -7.39 4.75
CA THR A 252 17.98 -6.79 5.92
C THR A 252 19.24 -6.03 5.53
N ASN A 253 19.88 -6.43 4.43
CA ASN A 253 20.97 -5.72 3.79
C ASN A 253 20.80 -5.80 2.26
N TRP A 254 20.87 -4.65 1.61
CA TRP A 254 20.70 -4.50 0.16
C TRP A 254 21.81 -5.14 -0.68
N ILE A 255 23.00 -5.38 -0.10
CA ILE A 255 24.10 -6.11 -0.76
C ILE A 255 23.70 -7.57 -1.07
N TYR A 256 22.76 -8.15 -0.30
CA TYR A 256 22.32 -9.54 -0.48
C TYR A 256 21.05 -9.67 -1.33
N TYR A 257 20.55 -8.59 -1.93
CA TYR A 257 19.34 -8.61 -2.76
C TYR A 257 19.68 -8.44 -4.25
N ASP A 258 18.72 -8.69 -5.14
CA ASP A 258 18.99 -8.71 -6.57
C ASP A 258 19.44 -7.33 -7.09
N THR A 259 20.36 -7.34 -8.06
CA THR A 259 20.97 -6.12 -8.58
C THR A 259 19.99 -5.25 -9.34
N VAL A 260 19.07 -5.85 -10.12
CA VAL A 260 18.10 -5.11 -10.94
C VAL A 260 17.19 -4.26 -10.06
N TYR A 261 16.68 -4.81 -8.96
CA TYR A 261 15.93 -4.03 -7.99
C TYR A 261 16.82 -3.02 -7.27
N THR A 262 17.93 -3.49 -6.71
CA THR A 262 18.69 -2.72 -5.74
C THR A 262 19.38 -1.53 -6.39
N GLU A 263 20.11 -1.74 -7.49
CA GLU A 263 20.82 -0.67 -8.19
C GLU A 263 19.87 0.37 -8.79
N ARG A 264 18.66 -0.03 -9.17
CA ARG A 264 17.61 0.89 -9.65
C ARG A 264 17.23 1.95 -8.62
N TYR A 265 17.27 1.64 -7.32
CA TYR A 265 16.87 2.56 -6.26
C TYR A 265 18.05 3.09 -5.44
N MET A 266 19.14 2.33 -5.36
CA MET A 266 20.29 2.62 -4.50
C MET A 266 21.57 2.95 -5.28
N GLY A 267 21.63 2.80 -6.61
CA GLY A 267 22.89 2.92 -7.35
C GLY A 267 23.86 1.79 -7.01
N LEU A 268 25.15 1.94 -7.38
CA LEU A 268 26.16 0.89 -7.16
C LEU A 268 26.66 0.90 -5.71
N PRO A 269 26.98 -0.28 -5.12
CA PRO A 269 27.53 -0.38 -3.77
C PRO A 269 29.04 -0.06 -3.73
N THR A 270 29.46 1.04 -4.34
CA THR A 270 30.87 1.49 -4.38
C THR A 270 31.02 2.85 -3.71
N ASN A 271 32.25 3.16 -3.25
CA ASN A 271 32.56 4.45 -2.63
C ASN A 271 32.21 5.64 -3.53
N ASP A 272 32.46 5.51 -4.83
CA ASP A 272 32.19 6.56 -5.83
C ASP A 272 30.71 6.66 -6.23
N SER A 273 29.87 5.73 -5.78
CA SER A 273 28.43 5.72 -6.04
C SER A 273 27.65 5.90 -4.74
N ASN A 274 27.16 4.83 -4.10
CA ASN A 274 26.27 4.96 -2.94
C ASN A 274 26.56 3.98 -1.79
N LEU A 275 27.81 3.58 -1.57
CA LEU A 275 28.13 2.66 -0.46
C LEU A 275 27.60 3.16 0.90
N ALA A 276 27.63 4.47 1.15
CA ALA A 276 27.06 5.06 2.36
C ALA A 276 25.55 4.80 2.51
N GLY A 277 24.78 4.84 1.41
CA GLY A 277 23.36 4.48 1.41
C GLY A 277 23.13 3.01 1.75
N TYR A 278 23.93 2.10 1.18
CA TYR A 278 23.88 0.67 1.51
C TYR A 278 24.18 0.43 3.00
N MET A 279 25.21 1.08 3.56
CA MET A 279 25.55 0.98 4.99
C MET A 279 24.45 1.57 5.89
N ALA A 280 23.91 2.74 5.55
CA ALA A 280 22.87 3.41 6.34
C ALA A 280 21.54 2.64 6.39
N SER A 281 21.35 1.74 5.43
CA SER A 281 20.15 0.93 5.27
C SER A 281 20.36 -0.54 5.66
N ASP A 282 21.54 -0.91 6.16
CA ASP A 282 21.75 -2.22 6.80
C ASP A 282 21.06 -2.22 8.17
N VAL A 283 20.07 -3.10 8.36
CA VAL A 283 19.34 -3.23 9.62
C VAL A 283 20.27 -3.62 10.77
N SER A 284 21.27 -4.46 10.51
CA SER A 284 22.20 -4.96 11.54
C SER A 284 23.04 -3.85 12.17
N ALA A 285 23.26 -2.74 11.46
CA ALA A 285 23.97 -1.57 11.97
C ALA A 285 23.16 -0.76 13.01
N HIS A 286 21.86 -1.04 13.17
CA HIS A 286 20.95 -0.27 14.03
C HIS A 286 20.29 -1.11 15.14
N VAL A 287 20.83 -2.30 15.45
CA VAL A 287 20.18 -3.28 16.35
C VAL A 287 20.02 -2.81 17.80
N ASP A 288 20.78 -1.83 18.28
CA ASP A 288 20.71 -1.40 19.68
C ASP A 288 19.32 -0.88 20.07
N ASN A 289 18.57 -0.30 19.13
CA ASN A 289 17.22 0.20 19.38
C ASN A 289 16.15 -0.91 19.45
N PHE A 290 16.51 -2.18 19.20
CA PHE A 290 15.61 -3.32 19.40
C PHE A 290 15.53 -3.77 20.86
N ARG A 291 16.50 -3.43 21.72
CA ARG A 291 16.66 -4.01 23.07
C ARG A 291 15.42 -3.97 23.96
N HIS A 292 14.49 -3.05 23.72
CA HIS A 292 13.27 -2.89 24.50
C HIS A 292 11.98 -3.16 23.71
N LYS A 293 12.09 -3.78 22.53
CA LYS A 293 10.99 -4.09 21.62
C LYS A 293 10.93 -5.59 21.38
N LEU A 294 9.72 -6.13 21.27
CA LEU A 294 9.55 -7.54 20.90
C LEU A 294 9.63 -7.66 19.38
N PHE A 295 10.56 -8.47 18.88
CA PHE A 295 10.74 -8.68 17.46
C PHE A 295 10.50 -10.15 17.10
N TYR A 296 9.59 -10.39 16.15
CA TYR A 296 9.33 -11.73 15.64
C TYR A 296 9.75 -11.83 14.18
N LEU A 297 10.75 -12.67 13.93
CA LEU A 297 11.34 -12.88 12.62
C LEU A 297 10.85 -14.22 12.04
N ILE A 298 10.25 -14.18 10.86
CA ILE A 298 9.73 -15.35 10.15
C ILE A 298 10.39 -15.38 8.77
N HIS A 299 10.91 -16.53 8.35
CA HIS A 299 11.46 -16.68 7.00
C HIS A 299 11.41 -18.15 6.56
N GLY A 300 10.97 -18.40 5.32
CA GLY A 300 11.11 -19.71 4.68
C GLY A 300 12.57 -20.00 4.30
N ASN A 301 13.06 -21.20 4.62
CA ASN A 301 14.46 -21.57 4.36
C ASN A 301 14.81 -21.78 2.88
N ALA A 302 13.81 -21.90 2.01
CA ALA A 302 13.95 -22.09 0.56
C ALA A 302 13.46 -20.89 -0.26
N ASP A 303 13.48 -19.68 0.32
CA ASP A 303 13.10 -18.45 -0.40
C ASP A 303 14.17 -18.10 -1.44
N ASP A 304 13.76 -18.13 -2.71
CA ASP A 304 14.60 -17.91 -3.89
C ASP A 304 14.65 -16.44 -4.32
N ASN A 305 13.86 -15.56 -3.69
CA ASN A 305 13.81 -14.14 -3.99
C ASN A 305 14.45 -13.30 -2.89
N VAL A 306 13.92 -13.36 -1.65
CA VAL A 306 14.60 -12.80 -0.48
C VAL A 306 15.34 -13.94 0.18
N HIS A 307 16.62 -14.15 -0.15
CA HIS A 307 17.33 -15.32 0.38
C HIS A 307 17.31 -15.39 1.91
N TYR A 308 17.14 -16.60 2.44
CA TYR A 308 17.14 -16.89 3.89
C TYR A 308 18.38 -16.34 4.62
N GLN A 309 19.49 -16.14 3.90
CA GLN A 309 20.68 -15.43 4.34
C GLN A 309 20.36 -14.11 5.05
N GLN A 310 19.39 -13.33 4.56
CA GLN A 310 19.01 -12.04 5.15
C GLN A 310 18.62 -12.21 6.62
N SER A 311 17.70 -13.13 6.92
CA SER A 311 17.28 -13.38 8.30
C SER A 311 18.38 -14.02 9.15
N MET A 312 19.19 -14.92 8.58
CA MET A 312 20.31 -15.51 9.31
C MET A 312 21.33 -14.46 9.74
N MET A 313 21.69 -13.53 8.84
CA MET A 313 22.63 -12.46 9.15
C MET A 313 22.08 -11.50 10.21
N LEU A 314 20.78 -11.17 10.17
CA LEU A 314 20.16 -10.32 11.19
C LEU A 314 20.04 -11.01 12.55
N SER A 315 19.84 -12.33 12.58
CA SER A 315 19.66 -13.10 13.82
C SER A 315 20.96 -13.41 14.58
N ARG A 316 22.11 -13.12 13.97
CA ARG A 316 23.43 -13.43 14.51
C ARG A 316 23.85 -12.43 15.58
#